data_AF-A0A448SCK4-F1
#
_entry.id   AF-A0A448SCK4-F1
#
_cell.length_a   1.000
_cell.length_b   1.000
_cell.length_c   1.000
_cell.angle_alpha   90.00
_cell.angle_beta   90.00
_cell.angle_gamma   90.00
#
_symmetry.space_group_name_H-M   'P 1'
#
loop_
_entity.id
_entity.type
_entity.pdbx_description
1 polymer ?
#
loop_
_entity_poly.entity_id
_entity_poly.type
_entity_poly.pdbx_seq_one_letter_code
_entity_poly.pdbx_strand_id
1 'polypeptide(L)'
;MFTTVRTMVFFALAMLPWPASPASLPYQAAIGSSPDNQLLCHNCGGSGKHTLIQGGGDVRQYHFVVETPHYTFLARQGRGACPYATWIAVNKTRATPYAEHFTVGCYPAQDFRAADGQNATTFSVYFRRGVTETIEFNHQQGGVR
;
A
#
# COMPACT_ATOMS: atom_id res chain seq x y z
N MET A 1 -63.63 -38.99 -25.97
CA MET A 1 -63.27 -37.60 -25.63
C MET A 1 -62.17 -37.67 -24.59
N PHE A 2 -60.93 -37.36 -24.99
CA PHE A 2 -59.73 -37.56 -24.17
C PHE A 2 -59.39 -36.29 -23.39
N THR A 3 -59.16 -36.46 -22.09
CA THR A 3 -58.80 -35.45 -21.09
C THR A 3 -57.32 -35.08 -21.27
N THR A 4 -57.03 -33.82 -21.59
CA THR A 4 -55.64 -33.32 -21.72
C THR A 4 -55.17 -32.73 -20.39
N VAL A 5 -54.25 -33.41 -19.73
CA VAL A 5 -53.54 -32.94 -18.53
C VAL A 5 -52.48 -31.92 -18.97
N ARG A 6 -52.54 -30.70 -18.42
CA ARG A 6 -51.61 -29.61 -18.74
C ARG A 6 -50.55 -29.54 -17.65
N THR A 7 -49.37 -30.09 -17.91
CA THR A 7 -48.20 -30.06 -17.03
C THR A 7 -47.70 -28.63 -16.87
N MET A 8 -47.70 -28.11 -15.63
CA MET A 8 -47.03 -26.87 -15.27
C MET A 8 -45.52 -27.13 -15.14
N VAL A 9 -44.71 -26.43 -15.93
CA VAL A 9 -43.25 -26.40 -15.78
C VAL A 9 -42.90 -25.23 -14.87
N PHE A 10 -42.43 -25.52 -13.66
CA PHE A 10 -41.84 -24.54 -12.76
C PHE A 10 -40.42 -24.20 -13.23
N PHE A 11 -40.21 -22.98 -13.71
CA PHE A 11 -38.88 -22.42 -13.93
C PHE A 11 -38.29 -22.04 -12.56
N ALA A 12 -37.39 -22.89 -12.04
CA ALA A 12 -36.51 -22.50 -10.95
C ALA A 12 -35.52 -21.45 -11.49
N LEU A 13 -35.65 -20.20 -11.07
CA LEU A 13 -34.59 -19.20 -11.23
C LEU A 13 -33.38 -19.66 -10.42
N ALA A 14 -32.40 -20.24 -11.11
CA ALA A 14 -31.08 -20.46 -10.55
C ALA A 14 -30.51 -19.08 -10.17
N MET A 15 -30.29 -18.87 -8.87
CA MET A 15 -29.48 -17.77 -8.35
C MET A 15 -28.05 -18.00 -8.85
N LEU A 16 -27.71 -17.42 -10.01
CA LEU A 16 -26.33 -17.38 -10.47
C LEU A 16 -25.54 -16.55 -9.46
N PRO A 17 -24.45 -17.08 -8.87
CA PRO A 17 -23.57 -16.25 -8.06
C PRO A 17 -23.06 -15.11 -8.94
N TRP A 18 -23.20 -13.87 -8.45
CA TRP A 18 -22.60 -12.68 -9.05
C TRP A 18 -21.13 -13.01 -9.37
N PRO A 19 -20.60 -12.72 -10.57
CA PRO A 19 -19.16 -12.80 -10.79
C PRO A 19 -18.49 -11.98 -9.71
N ALA A 20 -17.72 -12.66 -8.84
CA ALA A 20 -16.77 -12.00 -7.98
C ALA A 20 -15.93 -11.09 -8.89
N SER A 21 -15.95 -9.79 -8.62
CA SER A 21 -15.13 -8.83 -9.35
C SER A 21 -13.71 -9.40 -9.40
N PRO A 22 -13.04 -9.42 -10.56
CA PRO A 22 -11.68 -9.93 -10.63
C PRO A 22 -10.86 -9.17 -9.59
N ALA A 23 -10.29 -9.90 -8.63
CA ALA A 23 -9.33 -9.35 -7.70
C ALA A 23 -8.28 -8.65 -8.56
N SER A 24 -8.23 -7.31 -8.49
CA SER A 24 -7.23 -6.53 -9.21
C SER A 24 -5.88 -7.11 -8.83
N LEU A 25 -5.15 -7.64 -9.81
CA LEU A 25 -3.80 -8.15 -9.60
C LEU A 25 -3.02 -7.12 -8.76
N PRO A 26 -2.29 -7.54 -7.71
CA PRO A 26 -1.57 -6.61 -6.86
C PRO A 26 -0.67 -5.77 -7.75
N TYR A 27 -0.80 -4.46 -7.59
CA TYR A 27 -0.08 -3.47 -8.35
C TYR A 27 1.44 -3.81 -8.35
N GLN A 28 1.98 -4.14 -9.53
CA GLN A 28 3.32 -4.74 -9.68
C GLN A 28 4.45 -3.71 -9.68
N ALA A 29 4.39 -2.72 -8.79
CA ALA A 29 5.47 -1.78 -8.59
C ALA A 29 6.31 -2.17 -7.37
N ALA A 30 7.62 -1.97 -7.50
CA ALA A 30 8.59 -2.30 -6.46
C ALA A 30 9.56 -1.13 -6.27
N ILE A 31 9.96 -0.91 -5.02
CA ILE A 31 11.04 0.03 -4.70
C ILE A 31 12.35 -0.73 -4.70
N GLY A 32 13.35 -0.14 -5.32
CA GLY A 32 14.68 -0.68 -5.46
C GLY A 32 15.74 0.41 -5.41
N SER A 33 16.90 0.11 -5.97
CA SER A 33 18.05 1.02 -5.99
C SER A 33 18.62 1.14 -7.40
N SER A 34 19.11 2.34 -7.72
CA SER A 34 19.94 2.56 -8.90
C SER A 34 21.38 2.08 -8.64
N PRO A 35 22.24 1.98 -9.68
CA PRO A 35 23.67 1.71 -9.51
C PRO A 35 24.38 2.71 -8.59
N ASP A 36 23.90 3.95 -8.54
CA ASP A 36 24.43 5.02 -7.67
C ASP A 36 23.80 5.01 -6.27
N ASN A 37 23.12 3.92 -5.89
CA ASN A 37 22.39 3.77 -4.63
C ASN A 37 21.25 4.77 -4.45
N GLN A 38 20.66 5.32 -5.51
CA GLN A 38 19.49 6.21 -5.37
C GLN A 38 18.20 5.41 -5.30
N LEU A 39 17.24 5.88 -4.50
CA LEU A 39 15.92 5.25 -4.38
C LEU A 39 15.20 5.30 -5.73
N LEU A 40 14.80 4.14 -6.22
CA LEU A 40 14.20 3.96 -7.55
C LEU A 40 12.90 3.18 -7.43
N CYS A 41 11.91 3.51 -8.27
CA CYS A 41 10.70 2.73 -8.41
C CYS A 41 10.66 2.02 -9.76
N HIS A 42 10.39 0.73 -9.74
CA HIS A 42 10.13 -0.10 -10.90
C HIS A 42 8.62 -0.13 -11.14
N ASN A 43 8.19 0.20 -12.37
CA ASN A 43 6.79 0.14 -12.81
C ASN A 43 5.82 1.01 -11.98
N CYS A 44 6.32 2.08 -11.38
CA CYS A 44 5.46 3.12 -10.78
C CYS A 44 4.54 3.75 -11.84
N GLY A 45 3.34 4.16 -11.44
CA GLY A 45 2.21 4.48 -12.32
C GLY A 45 1.76 3.41 -13.32
N GLY A 46 2.18 2.14 -13.19
CA GLY A 46 1.98 1.14 -14.24
C GLY A 46 2.70 1.49 -15.53
N SER A 47 3.77 2.30 -15.44
CA SER A 47 4.44 2.88 -16.61
C SER A 47 5.38 1.93 -17.35
N GLY A 48 5.70 0.77 -16.76
CA GLY A 48 6.72 -0.16 -17.25
C GLY A 48 8.16 0.38 -17.18
N LYS A 49 8.37 1.54 -16.53
CA LYS A 49 9.67 2.23 -16.47
C LYS A 49 10.30 2.17 -15.09
N HIS A 50 11.60 2.43 -15.07
CA HIS A 50 12.37 2.67 -13.85
C HIS A 50 12.47 4.19 -13.65
N THR A 51 11.93 4.69 -12.53
CA THR A 51 11.88 6.13 -12.25
C THR A 51 12.52 6.42 -10.89
N LEU A 52 13.43 7.39 -10.83
CA LEU A 52 13.97 7.88 -9.57
C LEU A 52 12.86 8.49 -8.71
N ILE A 53 12.90 8.21 -7.41
CA ILE A 53 11.92 8.75 -6.47
C ILE A 53 12.40 10.11 -6.00
N GLN A 54 11.67 11.16 -6.36
CA GLN A 54 12.03 12.53 -5.98
C GLN A 54 12.02 12.67 -4.45
N GLY A 55 13.09 13.24 -3.88
CA GLY A 55 13.23 13.36 -2.42
C GLY A 55 13.57 12.06 -1.69
N GLY A 56 13.74 10.93 -2.40
CA GLY A 56 14.09 9.63 -1.82
C GLY A 56 15.56 9.48 -1.43
N GLY A 57 16.48 10.17 -2.09
CA GLY A 57 17.91 10.17 -1.75
C GLY A 57 18.60 8.81 -1.85
N ASP A 58 19.67 8.60 -1.06
CA ASP A 58 20.47 7.36 -1.02
C ASP A 58 19.69 6.23 -0.32
N VAL A 59 19.57 5.05 -0.92
CA VAL A 59 18.85 3.90 -0.36
C VAL A 59 19.49 3.38 0.93
N ARG A 60 20.81 3.54 1.09
CA ARG A 60 21.58 2.99 2.23
C ARG A 60 21.25 3.66 3.56
N GLN A 61 20.54 4.78 3.53
CA GLN A 61 20.08 5.46 4.74
C GLN A 61 18.79 4.87 5.32
N TYR A 62 18.12 3.96 4.60
CA TYR A 62 16.88 3.33 5.03
C TYR A 62 17.17 1.93 5.57
N HIS A 63 16.60 1.62 6.73
CA HIS A 63 16.89 0.38 7.47
C HIS A 63 15.65 -0.48 7.71
N PHE A 64 14.46 0.09 7.49
CA PHE A 64 13.19 -0.63 7.59
C PHE A 64 12.36 -0.32 6.36
N VAL A 65 11.65 -1.35 5.90
CA VAL A 65 10.73 -1.26 4.77
C VAL A 65 9.43 -1.95 5.18
N VAL A 66 8.32 -1.27 4.96
CA VAL A 66 6.98 -1.87 5.04
C VAL A 66 6.31 -1.68 3.68
N GLU A 67 6.01 -2.79 3.03
CA GLU A 67 5.45 -2.82 1.67
C GLU A 67 3.95 -3.08 1.70
N THR A 68 3.22 -2.37 0.83
CA THR A 68 1.82 -2.62 0.50
C THR A 68 1.63 -2.54 -1.01
N PRO A 69 0.46 -2.92 -1.58
CA PRO A 69 0.23 -2.76 -3.01
C PRO A 69 0.38 -1.30 -3.50
N HIS A 70 -0.14 -0.32 -2.76
CA HIS A 70 -0.15 1.09 -3.22
C HIS A 70 1.00 1.94 -2.67
N TYR A 71 1.55 1.59 -1.51
CA TYR A 71 2.60 2.37 -0.83
C TYR A 71 3.77 1.51 -0.35
N THR A 72 4.94 2.14 -0.32
CA THR A 72 6.11 1.65 0.43
C THR A 72 6.48 2.66 1.48
N PHE A 73 6.69 2.20 2.71
CA PHE A 73 7.16 3.01 3.82
C PHE A 73 8.61 2.65 4.14
N LEU A 74 9.50 3.65 4.19
CA LEU A 74 10.90 3.44 4.52
C LEU A 74 11.31 4.29 5.73
N ALA A 75 11.94 3.68 6.73
CA ALA A 75 12.46 4.40 7.90
C ALA A 75 13.94 4.67 7.74
N ARG A 76 14.34 5.91 8.03
CA ARG A 76 15.77 6.24 8.20
C ARG A 76 16.17 5.88 9.61
N GLN A 77 17.33 5.24 9.79
CA GLN A 77 17.85 5.05 11.14
C GLN A 77 18.46 6.38 11.61
N GLY A 78 17.71 7.09 12.45
CA GLY A 78 18.17 8.29 13.13
C GLY A 78 19.24 7.97 14.17
N ARG A 79 20.03 9.00 14.52
CA ARG A 79 20.92 8.98 15.69
C ARG A 79 20.18 9.55 16.90
N GLY A 80 20.34 8.97 18.08
CA GLY A 80 19.78 9.49 19.33
C GLY A 80 18.54 8.74 19.83
N ALA A 81 17.68 9.44 20.58
CA ALA A 81 16.61 8.83 21.37
C ALA A 81 15.45 8.22 20.55
N CYS A 82 15.30 8.61 19.27
CA CYS A 82 14.17 8.25 18.41
C CYS A 82 14.64 7.65 17.07
N PRO A 83 15.33 6.49 17.06
CA PRO A 83 16.03 6.00 15.87
C PRO A 83 15.11 5.69 14.68
N TYR A 84 13.79 5.52 14.88
CA TYR A 84 12.83 5.24 13.80
C TYR A 84 11.64 6.21 13.81
N ALA A 85 11.85 7.46 14.26
CA ALA A 85 10.80 8.45 14.25
C ALA A 85 10.54 9.04 12.86
N THR A 86 11.54 9.05 11.96
CA THR A 86 11.41 9.68 10.63
C THR A 86 11.27 8.64 9.54
N TRP A 87 10.22 8.80 8.74
CA TRP A 87 9.85 7.91 7.67
C TRP A 87 9.63 8.67 6.37
N ILE A 88 9.68 7.93 5.27
CA ILE A 88 9.10 8.36 4.00
C ILE A 88 8.03 7.37 3.56
N ALA A 89 6.99 7.89 2.92
CA ALA A 89 6.00 7.12 2.18
C ALA A 89 6.19 7.37 0.68
N VAL A 90 6.20 6.31 -0.11
CA VAL A 90 6.29 6.37 -1.57
C VAL A 90 5.00 5.82 -2.16
N ASN A 91 4.21 6.68 -2.78
CA ASN A 91 3.02 6.27 -3.51
C ASN A 91 3.42 5.62 -4.83
N LYS A 92 3.19 4.32 -4.95
CA LYS A 92 3.57 3.53 -6.12
C LYS A 92 2.65 3.76 -7.31
N THR A 93 1.43 4.28 -7.12
CA THR A 93 0.44 4.54 -8.19
C THR A 93 0.82 5.70 -9.11
N ARG A 94 1.86 6.47 -8.76
CA ARG A 94 2.27 7.66 -9.52
C ARG A 94 3.40 7.32 -10.47
N ALA A 95 3.25 7.67 -11.76
CA ALA A 95 4.31 7.49 -12.76
C ALA A 95 5.58 8.30 -12.42
N THR A 96 5.40 9.44 -11.75
CA THR A 96 6.46 10.28 -11.17
C THR A 96 6.37 10.23 -9.64
N PRO A 97 6.95 9.20 -9.00
CA PRO A 97 6.86 9.04 -7.55
C PRO A 97 7.76 10.05 -6.82
N TYR A 98 7.33 10.44 -5.63
CA TYR A 98 8.09 11.27 -4.71
C TYR A 98 7.97 10.69 -3.29
N ALA A 99 8.96 10.99 -2.47
CA ALA A 99 9.01 10.61 -1.07
C ALA A 99 8.29 11.65 -0.23
N GLU A 100 7.17 11.26 0.37
CA GLU A 100 6.46 12.05 1.35
C GLU A 100 7.05 11.79 2.74
N HIS A 101 7.63 12.80 3.37
CA HIS A 101 8.27 12.66 4.68
C HIS A 101 7.22 12.80 5.78
N PHE A 102 7.26 11.90 6.77
CA PHE A 102 6.40 11.97 7.95
C PHE A 102 7.16 11.52 9.20
N THR A 103 6.61 11.85 10.36
CA THR A 103 7.20 11.49 11.65
C THR A 103 6.19 10.78 12.53
N VAL A 104 6.66 9.81 13.30
CA VAL A 104 5.91 9.11 14.34
C VAL A 104 6.52 9.39 15.71
N GLY A 105 5.78 9.07 16.77
CA GLY A 105 6.18 9.30 18.15
C GLY A 105 7.57 8.76 18.51
N CYS A 106 8.25 9.49 19.40
CA CYS A 106 9.57 9.13 19.93
C CYS A 106 9.46 8.15 21.11
N TYR A 107 9.06 6.91 20.83
CA TYR A 107 9.04 5.84 21.82
C TYR A 107 9.60 4.55 21.21
N PRO A 108 10.05 3.59 22.03
CA PRO A 108 10.46 2.28 21.54
C PRO A 108 9.30 1.59 20.80
N ALA A 109 9.44 1.48 19.48
CA ALA A 109 8.53 0.72 18.65
C ALA A 109 8.67 -0.77 18.96
N GLN A 110 7.53 -1.45 19.00
CA GLN A 110 7.43 -2.90 19.07
C GLN A 110 7.22 -3.49 17.67
N ASP A 111 6.39 -2.83 16.85
CA ASP A 111 6.00 -3.32 15.54
C ASP A 111 5.58 -2.17 14.61
N PHE A 112 5.70 -2.41 13.31
CA PHE A 112 5.26 -1.51 12.24
C PHE A 112 4.40 -2.29 11.26
N ARG A 113 3.18 -1.83 11.03
CA ARG A 113 2.24 -2.50 10.11
C ARG A 113 1.64 -1.52 9.15
N ALA A 114 1.35 -1.98 7.95
CA ALA A 114 0.54 -1.25 7.01
C ALA A 114 -0.63 -2.11 6.54
N ALA A 115 -1.78 -1.48 6.35
CA ALA A 115 -2.97 -2.12 5.81
C ALA A 115 -3.49 -1.30 4.63
N ASP A 116 -3.76 -2.01 3.53
CA ASP A 116 -4.18 -1.41 2.28
C ASP A 116 -5.69 -1.54 2.12
N GLY A 117 -6.38 -0.41 2.11
CA GLY A 117 -7.83 -0.33 1.90
C GLY A 117 -8.16 -0.06 0.43
N GLN A 118 -9.42 0.25 0.14
CA GLN A 118 -9.86 0.57 -1.23
C GLN A 118 -9.37 1.94 -1.73
N ASN A 119 -9.24 2.93 -0.85
CA ASN A 119 -8.95 4.32 -1.21
C ASN A 119 -7.71 4.90 -0.52
N ALA A 120 -7.19 4.20 0.49
CA ALA A 120 -6.10 4.65 1.31
C ALA A 120 -5.33 3.47 1.90
N THR A 121 -4.06 3.71 2.20
CA THR A 121 -3.20 2.82 2.95
C THR A 121 -3.01 3.43 4.34
N THR A 122 -3.15 2.63 5.38
CA THR A 122 -2.82 3.05 6.75
C THR A 122 -1.44 2.53 7.13
N PHE A 123 -0.65 3.33 7.82
CA PHE A 123 0.59 2.95 8.46
C PHE A 123 0.42 3.09 9.97
N SER A 124 0.66 2.02 10.71
CA SER A 124 0.49 1.96 12.16
C SER A 124 1.78 1.57 12.85
N VAL A 125 2.13 2.32 13.90
CA VAL A 125 3.26 2.05 14.79
C VAL A 125 2.71 1.61 16.13
N TYR A 126 3.12 0.43 16.57
CA TYR A 126 2.77 -0.12 17.88
C TYR A 126 3.94 0.12 18.81
N PHE A 127 3.76 0.94 19.83
CA PHE A 127 4.81 1.22 20.82
C PHE A 127 4.74 0.24 21.98
N ARG A 128 5.89 -0.11 22.58
CA ARG A 128 5.96 -1.04 23.72
C ARG A 128 5.14 -0.61 24.95
N ARG A 129 4.80 0.68 25.04
CA ARG A 129 3.96 1.26 26.09
C ARG A 129 2.46 1.03 25.89
N GLY A 130 2.06 0.27 24.87
CA GLY A 130 0.65 -0.03 24.57
C GLY A 130 -0.10 1.07 23.82
N VAL A 131 0.61 2.10 23.32
CA VAL A 131 0.03 3.16 22.48
C VAL A 131 0.25 2.78 21.01
N THR A 132 -0.75 3.05 20.18
CA THR A 132 -0.66 2.96 18.73
C THR A 132 -0.81 4.34 18.12
N GLU A 133 0.00 4.62 17.11
CA GLU A 133 -0.16 5.78 16.23
C GLU A 133 -0.43 5.29 14.82
N THR A 134 -1.46 5.84 14.17
CA THR A 134 -1.89 5.43 12.82
C THR A 134 -2.00 6.67 11.95
N ILE A 135 -1.41 6.57 10.76
CA ILE A 135 -1.39 7.63 9.75
C ILE A 135 -2.03 7.08 8.47
N GLU A 136 -2.92 7.85 7.86
CA GLU A 136 -3.62 7.48 6.62
C GLU A 136 -2.99 8.18 5.41
N PHE A 137 -2.77 7.43 4.33
CA PHE A 137 -2.21 7.90 3.06
C PHE A 137 -3.19 7.60 1.93
N ASN A 138 -3.67 8.64 1.25
CA ASN A 138 -4.64 8.47 0.16
C ASN A 138 -3.95 7.92 -1.11
N HIS A 139 -4.60 7.02 -1.84
CA HIS A 139 -4.03 6.41 -3.04
C HIS A 139 -3.91 7.38 -4.23
N GLN A 140 -4.81 8.38 -4.30
CA GLN A 140 -4.93 9.35 -5.41
C GLN A 140 -4.14 10.64 -5.13
N GLN A 141 -4.15 11.11 -3.89
CA GLN A 141 -3.44 12.30 -3.44
C GLN A 141 -2.32 11.85 -2.49
N GLY A 142 -1.05 11.88 -2.90
CA GLY A 142 0.03 11.77 -1.91
C GLY A 142 -0.13 12.95 -0.93
N GLY A 143 -0.17 12.63 0.35
CA GLY A 143 -0.73 13.49 1.40
C GLY A 143 -1.27 12.67 2.57
N VAL A 144 -0.74 12.93 3.76
CA VAL A 144 -1.32 12.55 5.07
C VAL A 144 -2.65 13.30 5.29
N ARG A 145 -3.69 12.56 5.68
CA ARG A 145 -4.96 13.13 6.18
C ARG A 145 -5.03 13.13 7.69
#